data_AF-A0A1Y5H3Q2-F1
#
_entry.id   AF-A0A1Y5H3Q2-F1
#
_cell.length_a   1.000
_cell.length_b   1.000
_cell.length_c   1.000
_cell.angle_alpha   90.00
_cell.angle_beta   90.00
_cell.angle_gamma   90.00
#
_symmetry.space_group_name_H-M   'P 1'
#
loop_
_entity.id
_entity.type
_entity.pdbx_description
1 polymer ?
#
loop_
_entity_poly.entity_id
_entity_poly.type
_entity_poly.pdbx_seq_one_letter_code
_entity_poly.pdbx_strand_id
1 'polypeptide(L)'
;MFDIVSCRQDIDQVIDIARIIWTEHYTPIIGIEQVEYMLSNFQSAQTITEQISTGNHQYYLIINLVLLKLLKSVLILARAM
;
A
#
# COMPACT_ATOMS: atom_id res chain seq x y z
N MET A 1 -10.84 2.05 -13.12
CA MET A 1 -11.07 3.38 -12.52
C MET A 1 -9.88 3.70 -11.64
N PHE A 2 -9.47 4.95 -11.56
CA PHE A 2 -8.54 5.42 -10.55
C PHE A 2 -9.34 6.22 -9.53
N ASP A 3 -9.28 5.83 -8.27
CA ASP A 3 -9.97 6.50 -7.18
C ASP A 3 -8.93 7.10 -6.23
N ILE A 4 -9.11 8.39 -5.89
CA ILE A 4 -8.22 9.09 -4.97
C ILE A 4 -8.50 8.61 -3.55
N VAL A 5 -7.45 8.23 -2.83
CA VAL A 5 -7.53 7.87 -1.41
C VAL A 5 -7.69 9.15 -0.61
N SER A 6 -8.83 9.28 0.08
CA SER A 6 -9.15 10.53 0.79
C SER A 6 -9.85 10.29 2.13
N CYS A 7 -10.36 9.08 2.37
CA CYS A 7 -11.00 8.73 3.62
C CYS A 7 -10.35 7.52 4.29
N ARG A 8 -10.73 7.28 5.55
CA ARG A 8 -10.21 6.17 6.35
C ARG A 8 -10.43 4.82 5.67
N GLN A 9 -11.59 4.61 5.06
CA GLN A 9 -11.93 3.38 4.37
C GLN A 9 -10.99 3.10 3.20
N ASP A 10 -10.58 4.13 2.47
CA ASP A 10 -9.61 3.99 1.37
C ASP A 10 -8.23 3.66 1.93
N ILE A 11 -7.83 4.30 3.03
CA ILE A 11 -6.55 4.05 3.70
C ILE A 11 -6.48 2.60 4.21
N ASP A 12 -7.55 2.10 4.81
CA ASP A 12 -7.64 0.71 5.27
C ASP A 12 -7.46 -0.26 4.07
N GLN A 13 -8.06 0.04 2.90
CA GLN A 13 -7.84 -0.75 1.69
C GLN A 13 -6.39 -0.70 1.20
N VAL A 14 -5.73 0.45 1.25
CA VAL A 14 -4.31 0.57 0.90
C VAL A 14 -3.44 -0.31 1.80
N ILE A 15 -3.71 -0.32 3.11
CA ILE A 15 -2.97 -1.13 4.08
C ILE A 15 -3.13 -2.62 3.80
N ASP A 16 -4.36 -3.07 3.52
CA ASP A 16 -4.64 -4.47 3.21
C ASP A 16 -3.90 -4.92 1.93
N ILE A 17 -3.93 -4.08 0.89
CA ILE A 17 -3.22 -4.33 -0.37
C ILE A 17 -1.70 -4.35 -0.13
N ALA A 18 -1.18 -3.39 0.63
CA ALA A 18 0.24 -3.33 0.98
C ALA A 18 0.68 -4.60 1.72
N ARG A 19 -0.10 -5.07 2.70
CA ARG A 19 0.20 -6.31 3.42
C ARG A 19 0.32 -7.51 2.48
N ILE A 20 -0.64 -7.68 1.56
CA ILE A 20 -0.60 -8.78 0.58
C ILE A 20 0.67 -8.69 -0.27
N ILE A 21 0.95 -7.52 -0.85
CA ILE A 21 2.09 -7.34 -1.77
C ILE A 21 3.43 -7.55 -1.04
N TRP A 22 3.60 -6.94 0.13
CA TRP A 22 4.83 -7.04 0.90
C TRP A 22 5.07 -8.48 1.38
N THR A 23 4.05 -9.13 1.94
CA THR A 23 4.20 -10.50 2.42
C THR A 23 4.46 -11.48 1.26
N GLU A 24 3.78 -11.36 0.12
CA GLU A 24 3.97 -12.27 -1.03
C GLU A 24 5.35 -12.08 -1.70
N HIS A 25 5.75 -10.84 -1.98
CA HIS A 25 6.92 -10.57 -2.84
C HIS A 25 8.22 -10.31 -2.08
N TYR A 26 8.15 -9.77 -0.87
CA TYR A 26 9.35 -9.33 -0.15
C TYR A 26 9.77 -10.28 0.97
N THR A 27 8.87 -11.10 1.52
CA THR A 27 9.25 -12.11 2.53
C THR A 27 10.39 -13.02 2.04
N PRO A 28 10.40 -13.53 0.79
CA PRO A 28 11.51 -14.36 0.30
C PRO A 28 12.83 -13.63 0.15
N ILE A 29 12.82 -12.29 0.12
CA ILE A 29 13.99 -11.43 -0.13
C ILE A 29 14.60 -10.92 1.18
N ILE A 30 13.75 -10.41 2.08
CA ILE A 30 14.19 -9.71 3.31
C ILE A 30 13.73 -10.40 4.62
N GLY A 31 12.96 -11.48 4.52
CA GLY A 31 12.40 -12.19 5.68
C GLY A 31 11.16 -11.51 6.27
N ILE A 32 10.35 -12.30 7.00
CA ILE A 32 9.04 -11.85 7.50
C ILE A 32 9.16 -10.76 8.56
N GLU A 33 10.19 -10.81 9.41
CA GLU A 33 10.39 -9.80 10.45
C GLU A 33 10.61 -8.42 9.85
N GLN A 34 11.40 -8.32 8.77
CA GLN A 34 11.58 -7.04 8.09
C GLN A 34 10.37 -6.60 7.30
N VAL A 35 9.60 -7.53 6.74
CA VAL A 35 8.30 -7.19 6.14
C VAL A 35 7.37 -6.56 7.18
N GLU A 36 7.21 -7.15 8.36
CA GLU A 36 6.34 -6.59 9.40
C GLU A 36 6.86 -5.24 9.94
N TYR A 37 8.19 -5.05 10.01
CA TYR A 37 8.77 -3.75 10.31
C TYR A 37 8.37 -2.70 9.25
N MET A 38 8.47 -3.05 7.96
CA MET A 38 8.10 -2.12 6.89
C MET A 38 6.61 -1.78 6.90
N LEU A 39 5.75 -2.78 7.13
CA LEU A 39 4.31 -2.58 7.22
C LEU A 39 3.91 -1.69 8.40
N SER A 40 4.55 -1.87 9.56
CA SER A 40 4.25 -1.10 10.77
C SER A 40 4.80 0.33 10.77
N ASN A 41 5.91 0.61 10.08
CA ASN A 41 6.56 1.91 10.10
C ASN A 41 6.24 2.78 8.87
N PHE A 42 6.16 2.16 7.69
CA PHE A 42 6.04 2.90 6.42
C PHE A 42 4.68 2.75 5.73
N GLN A 43 3.91 1.70 6.05
CA GLN A 43 2.59 1.43 5.47
C GLN A 43 1.48 1.37 6.53
N SER A 44 1.68 2.05 7.66
CA SER A 44 0.67 2.13 8.72
C SER A 44 -0.42 3.16 8.37
N ALA A 45 -1.60 3.02 8.97
CA ALA A 45 -2.68 4.00 8.83
C ALA A 45 -2.23 5.42 9.22
N GLN A 46 -1.44 5.53 10.28
CA GLN A 46 -0.90 6.81 10.73
C GLN A 46 0.04 7.40 9.66
N THR A 47 1.02 6.61 9.21
CA THR A 47 2.02 7.06 8.22
C THR A 47 1.36 7.49 6.91
N ILE A 48 0.40 6.71 6.41
CA ILE A 48 -0.33 7.04 5.17
C ILE A 48 -1.16 8.32 5.36
N THR A 49 -1.83 8.46 6.51
CA THR A 49 -2.61 9.68 6.82
C THR A 49 -1.71 10.92 6.86
N GLU A 50 -0.54 10.82 7.47
CA GLU A 50 0.45 11.90 7.53
C GLU A 50 0.98 12.23 6.13
N GLN A 51 1.31 11.23 5.33
CA GLN A 51 1.79 11.44 3.95
C GLN A 51 0.77 12.14 3.06
N ILE A 52 -0.52 11.82 3.19
CA ILE A 52 -1.61 12.47 2.47
C ILE A 52 -1.82 13.90 2.97
N SER A 53 -1.86 14.09 4.30
CA SER A 53 -2.27 15.36 4.91
C SER A 53 -1.19 16.42 4.91
N THR A 54 0.07 16.02 5.14
CA THR A 54 1.21 16.94 5.34
C THR A 54 2.39 16.62 4.44
N GLY A 55 2.58 15.35 4.08
CA GLY A 55 3.70 14.91 3.25
C GLY A 55 3.57 15.23 1.77
N ASN A 56 2.45 15.81 1.32
CA ASN A 56 2.19 16.16 -0.08
C ASN A 56 2.23 14.94 -1.03
N HIS A 57 1.90 13.75 -0.52
CA HIS A 57 1.76 12.52 -1.29
C HIS A 57 0.32 12.33 -1.76
N GLN A 58 0.14 11.69 -2.91
CA GLN A 58 -1.17 11.28 -3.40
C GLN A 58 -1.20 9.78 -3.60
N TYR A 59 -2.23 9.16 -3.03
CA TYR A 59 -2.50 7.74 -3.13
C TYR A 59 -3.71 7.52 -4.06
N TYR A 60 -3.61 6.50 -4.89
CA TYR A 60 -4.66 6.13 -5.84
C TYR A 60 -4.92 4.62 -5.76
N LEU A 61 -6.19 4.25 -5.68
CA LEU A 61 -6.64 2.88 -5.84
C LEU A 61 -7.01 2.63 -7.31
N ILE A 62 -6.44 1.59 -7.89
CA ILE A 62 -6.71 1.19 -9.27
C ILE A 62 -7.73 0.06 -9.23
N ILE A 63 -9.01 0.40 -9.39
CA ILE A 63 -10.08 -0.59 -9.42
C ILE A 63 -10.27 -1.07 -10.86
N ASN A 64 -10.00 -2.36 -11.09
CA ASN A 64 -10.33 -3.01 -12.34
C ASN A 64 -11.08 -4.31 -12.07
N LEU A 65 -12.32 -4.36 -12.59
CA LEU A 65 -13.28 -5.46 -12.39
C LEU A 65 -12.82 -6.81 -12.98
N VAL A 66 -11.77 -6.83 -13.81
CA VAL A 66 -11.20 -8.04 -14.45
C VAL A 66 -9.81 -8.39 -13.89
N LEU A 67 -9.07 -7.42 -13.32
CA LEU A 67 -7.66 -7.59 -12.93
C LEU A 67 -7.42 -8.01 -11.49
N LEU A 68 -8.44 -8.12 -10.63
CA LEU A 68 -8.29 -8.65 -9.27
C LEU A 68 -7.69 -10.07 -9.23
N LYS A 69 -7.67 -10.79 -10.36
CA LYS A 69 -6.96 -12.08 -10.51
C LYS A 69 -5.58 -11.99 -11.17
N LEU A 70 -5.24 -10.89 -11.84
CA LEU A 70 -4.07 -10.79 -12.74
C LEU A 70 -3.03 -9.72 -12.31
N LEU A 71 -3.40 -8.71 -11.52
CA LEU A 71 -2.49 -7.67 -11.03
C LEU A 71 -2.17 -7.81 -9.54
N LYS A 72 -1.78 -9.01 -9.08
CA LYS A 72 -1.10 -9.15 -7.78
C LYS A 72 0.31 -8.54 -7.78
N SER A 73 0.74 -7.91 -8.87
CA SER A 73 2.15 -7.57 -9.13
C SER A 73 2.42 -6.14 -9.60
N VAL A 74 1.45 -5.21 -9.59
CA VAL A 74 1.69 -3.86 -10.13
C VAL A 74 1.36 -2.74 -9.12
N LEU A 75 2.42 -2.33 -8.44
CA LEU A 75 2.85 -0.93 -8.28
C LEU A 75 1.89 0.04 -7.57
N ILE A 76 1.90 0.01 -6.23
CA ILE A 76 1.72 1.25 -5.44
C ILE A 76 3.13 1.80 -5.18
N LEU A 77 3.66 2.55 -6.17
CA LEU A 77 4.85 3.36 -5.97
C LEU A 77 4.45 4.63 -5.19
N ALA A 78 4.32 4.49 -3.87
CA ALA A 78 4.60 5.61 -2.98
C ALA A 78 6.13 5.62 -2.80
N ARG A 79 6.80 6.47 -3.57
CA ARG A 79 8.24 6.68 -3.51
C ARG A 79 8.61 7.20 -2.12
N ALA A 80 9.15 6.34 -1.26
CA ALA A 80 9.85 6.72 -0.03
C ALA A 80 10.94 5.66 0.30
N MET A 81 11.98 5.66 -0.53
CA MET A 81 13.37 5.50 -0.08
C MET A 81 14.09 6.79 -0.44
#